data_AF-A0A6I6AGG5-F1
#
_entry.id   AF-A0A6I6AGG5-F1
#
_cell.length_a   1.000
_cell.length_b   1.000
_cell.length_c   1.000
_cell.angle_alpha   90.00
_cell.angle_beta   90.00
_cell.angle_gamma   90.00
#
_symmetry.space_group_name_H-M   'P 1'
#
loop_
_entity.id
_entity.type
_entity.pdbx_description
1 polymer ?
#
loop_
_entity_poly.entity_id
_entity_poly.type
_entity_poly.pdbx_seq_one_letter_code
_entity_poly.pdbx_strand_id
1 'polypeptide(L)'
;MDSWKLAVRRYQDILPDADIPRFNFPREKLLAWLRNDACPAVEEYSQRLRFQEYANWPLIALNPGADTPERQLIDSLEQGILKCAKTLSQLRKEELVGKNLEDQNPSRDYVSEETVEITAGGTTSLKRIIGKSNDLEIVLSQVEYLSQISDLPLVNSSDYFGPVQEFSKDVDGKKSNVVDL
;
A
#
# COMPACT_ATOMS: atom_id res chain seq x y z
N MET A 1 34.49 -3.56 19.98
CA MET A 1 33.72 -4.17 18.86
C MET A 1 32.34 -3.58 18.96
N ASP A 2 31.79 -3.00 17.88
CA ASP A 2 30.45 -2.40 17.92
C ASP A 2 29.40 -3.46 18.34
N SER A 3 28.46 -3.09 19.21
CA SER A 3 27.40 -3.98 19.72
C SER A 3 26.64 -4.69 18.60
N TRP A 4 26.33 -3.97 17.51
CA TRP A 4 25.69 -4.56 16.33
C TRP A 4 26.56 -5.62 15.64
N LYS A 5 27.88 -5.44 15.56
CA LYS A 5 28.80 -6.43 14.98
C LYS A 5 28.85 -7.70 15.83
N LEU A 6 28.82 -7.54 17.15
CA LEU A 6 28.77 -8.66 18.07
C LEU A 6 27.44 -9.41 17.96
N ALA A 7 26.31 -8.70 17.89
CA ALA A 7 24.99 -9.28 17.70
C ALA A 7 24.91 -10.06 16.38
N VAL A 8 25.38 -9.50 15.26
CA VAL A 8 25.41 -10.18 13.95
C VAL A 8 26.26 -11.45 14.00
N ARG A 9 27.43 -11.41 14.65
CA ARG A 9 28.29 -12.58 14.78
C ARG A 9 27.62 -13.67 15.61
N ARG A 10 27.03 -13.31 16.76
CA ARG A 10 26.32 -14.27 17.63
C ARG A 10 25.08 -14.85 16.95
N TYR A 11 24.43 -14.10 16.06
CA TYR A 11 23.33 -14.60 15.24
C TYR A 11 23.78 -15.71 14.29
N GLN A 12 24.94 -15.51 13.64
CA GLN A 12 25.54 -16.52 12.75
C GLN A 12 25.87 -17.82 13.49
N ASP A 13 26.29 -17.74 14.76
CA ASP A 13 26.56 -18.90 15.60
C ASP A 13 25.29 -19.66 16.04
N ILE A 14 24.11 -19.03 15.92
CA ILE A 14 22.81 -19.62 16.32
C ILE A 14 22.07 -20.22 15.12
N LEU A 15 22.31 -19.70 13.92
CA LEU A 15 21.65 -20.19 12.72
C LEU A 15 22.06 -21.64 12.44
N PRO A 16 21.10 -22.56 12.30
CA PRO A 16 21.42 -23.89 11.85
C PRO A 16 21.91 -23.85 10.39
N ASP A 17 22.79 -24.78 10.02
CA ASP A 17 23.22 -24.97 8.63
C ASP A 17 22.00 -25.14 7.71
N ALA A 18 22.13 -24.69 6.46
CA ALA A 18 21.03 -24.61 5.50
C ALA A 18 20.27 -25.94 5.27
N ASP A 19 20.90 -27.06 5.57
CA ASP A 19 20.37 -28.42 5.39
C ASP A 19 19.52 -28.91 6.57
N ILE A 20 19.41 -28.13 7.66
CA ILE A 20 18.67 -28.53 8.86
C ILE A 20 17.18 -28.18 8.70
N PRO A 21 16.26 -29.13 8.93
CA PRO A 21 14.83 -28.87 8.85
C PRO A 21 14.38 -27.75 9.79
N ARG A 22 13.47 -26.88 9.31
CA ARG A 22 12.99 -25.67 10.03
C ARG A 22 12.39 -25.94 11.42
N PHE A 23 11.94 -27.16 11.71
CA PHE A 23 11.42 -27.52 13.04
C PHE A 23 12.52 -27.74 14.09
N ASN A 24 13.77 -27.96 13.67
CA ASN A 24 14.94 -28.03 14.55
C ASN A 24 15.58 -26.65 14.79
N PHE A 25 14.89 -25.57 14.40
CA PHE A 25 15.39 -24.22 14.59
C PHE A 25 15.47 -23.89 16.09
N PRO A 26 16.61 -23.40 16.61
CA PRO A 26 16.82 -23.21 18.04
C PRO A 26 16.12 -21.95 18.56
N ARG A 27 14.78 -22.01 18.66
CA ARG A 27 13.91 -20.88 19.04
C ARG A 27 14.33 -20.23 20.35
N GLU A 28 14.64 -21.01 21.37
CA GLU A 28 15.05 -20.48 22.69
C GLU A 28 16.38 -19.70 22.60
N LYS A 29 17.34 -20.20 21.82
CA LYS A 29 18.61 -19.48 21.59
C LYS A 29 18.39 -18.20 20.79
N LEU A 30 17.51 -18.23 19.80
CA LEU A 30 17.13 -17.04 19.03
C LEU A 30 16.46 -16.00 19.94
N LEU A 31 15.52 -16.39 20.78
CA LEU A 31 14.85 -15.48 21.73
C LEU A 31 15.85 -14.89 22.73
N ALA A 32 16.78 -15.70 23.24
CA ALA A 32 17.84 -15.24 24.11
C ALA A 32 18.77 -14.24 23.41
N TRP A 33 19.14 -14.49 22.15
CA TRP A 33 19.92 -13.56 21.34
C TRP A 33 19.17 -12.26 21.04
N LEU A 34 17.89 -12.34 20.69
CA LEU A 34 17.05 -11.15 20.50
C LEU A 34 17.08 -10.29 21.75
N ARG A 35 16.81 -10.88 22.92
CA ARG A 35 16.74 -10.16 24.19
C ARG A 35 18.09 -9.60 24.65
N ASN A 36 19.17 -10.36 24.53
CA ASN A 36 20.44 -10.04 25.18
C ASN A 36 21.44 -9.33 24.26
N ASP A 37 21.30 -9.48 22.93
CA ASP A 37 22.25 -8.97 21.94
C ASP A 37 21.58 -8.03 20.94
N ALA A 38 20.53 -8.48 20.26
CA ALA A 38 19.92 -7.73 19.16
C ALA A 38 19.17 -6.48 19.64
N CYS A 39 18.25 -6.62 20.59
CA CYS A 39 17.48 -5.49 21.12
C CYS A 39 18.39 -4.42 21.75
N PRO A 40 19.36 -4.77 22.63
CA PRO A 40 20.29 -3.77 23.16
C PRO A 40 21.15 -3.09 22.09
N ALA A 41 21.59 -3.82 21.06
CA ALA A 41 22.34 -3.24 19.95
C ALA A 41 21.49 -2.27 19.12
N VAL A 42 20.21 -2.58 18.91
CA VAL A 42 19.25 -1.70 18.23
C VAL A 42 18.93 -0.48 19.09
N GLU A 43 18.74 -0.64 20.40
CA GLU A 43 18.54 0.47 21.34
C GLU A 43 19.75 1.41 21.39
N GLU A 44 20.96 0.88 21.42
CA GLU A 44 22.17 1.72 21.36
C GLU A 44 22.26 2.45 20.00
N TYR A 45 21.95 1.76 18.90
CA TYR A 45 21.99 2.36 17.57
C TYR A 45 20.90 3.43 17.39
N SER A 46 19.72 3.25 17.99
CA SER A 46 18.61 4.19 17.90
C SER A 46 18.87 5.49 18.65
N GLN A 47 19.79 5.48 19.61
CA GLN A 47 20.26 6.68 20.33
C GLN A 47 21.27 7.51 19.53
N ARG A 48 21.79 7.00 18.40
CA ARG A 48 22.79 7.72 17.62
C ARG A 48 22.13 8.87 16.85
N LEU A 49 22.71 10.06 16.93
CA LEU A 49 22.18 11.27 16.28
C LEU A 49 21.90 11.04 14.79
N ARG A 50 22.84 10.45 14.04
CA ARG A 50 22.63 10.15 12.61
C ARG A 50 21.45 9.22 12.38
N PHE A 51 21.27 8.20 13.22
CA PHE A 51 20.12 7.31 13.07
C PHE A 51 18.82 8.07 13.32
N GLN A 52 18.76 8.90 14.37
CA GLN A 52 17.60 9.73 14.66
C GLN A 52 17.32 10.74 13.54
N GLU A 53 18.36 11.35 12.96
CA GLU A 53 18.24 12.25 11.81
C GLU A 53 17.62 11.52 10.61
N TYR A 54 18.12 10.34 10.26
CA TYR A 54 17.57 9.57 9.13
C TYR A 54 16.19 8.99 9.42
N ALA A 55 15.95 8.49 10.63
CA ALA A 55 14.65 7.97 11.05
C ALA A 55 13.60 9.08 11.04
N ASN A 56 13.95 10.28 11.50
CA ASN A 56 13.02 11.42 11.49
C ASN A 56 13.01 12.17 10.15
N TRP A 57 13.87 11.83 9.19
CA TRP A 57 13.97 12.55 7.92
C TRP A 57 12.61 12.64 7.19
N PRO A 58 11.79 11.58 7.05
CA PRO A 58 10.48 11.70 6.41
C PRO A 58 9.55 12.66 7.15
N LEU A 59 9.60 12.66 8.49
CA LEU A 59 8.81 13.56 9.33
C LEU A 59 9.25 15.02 9.17
N ILE A 60 10.56 15.26 9.06
CA ILE A 60 11.11 16.61 8.93
C ILE A 60 10.93 17.12 7.50
N ALA A 61 11.17 16.27 6.50
CA ALA A 61 11.27 16.68 5.11
C ALA A 61 9.97 16.58 4.32
N LEU A 62 8.98 15.78 4.75
CA LEU A 62 7.77 15.52 3.96
C LEU A 62 6.46 15.92 4.66
N ASN A 63 6.51 16.28 5.94
CA ASN A 63 5.32 16.72 6.68
C ASN A 63 4.69 17.96 6.02
N PRO A 64 3.34 18.05 6.00
CA PRO A 64 2.65 19.23 5.49
C PRO A 64 3.16 20.52 6.14
N GLY A 65 3.51 21.51 5.31
CA GLY A 65 4.04 22.80 5.76
C GLY A 65 5.53 22.84 6.09
N ALA A 66 6.27 21.74 5.88
CA ALA A 66 7.73 21.76 5.99
C ALA A 66 8.36 22.64 4.90
N ASP A 67 9.28 23.53 5.28
CA ASP A 67 10.04 24.37 4.33
C ASP A 67 11.30 23.63 3.85
N THR A 68 11.07 22.56 3.08
CA THR A 68 12.12 21.73 2.49
C THR A 68 11.93 21.60 0.98
N PRO A 69 13.03 21.44 0.20
CA PRO A 69 12.92 21.20 -1.24
C PRO A 69 12.06 19.98 -1.58
N GLU A 70 12.13 18.92 -0.78
CA GLU A 70 11.36 17.69 -0.98
C GLU A 70 9.86 17.92 -0.78
N ARG A 71 9.46 18.66 0.26
CA ARG A 71 8.05 19.01 0.47
C ARG A 71 7.53 19.93 -0.62
N GLN A 72 8.32 20.92 -1.05
CA GLN A 72 7.95 21.83 -2.14
C GLN A 72 7.69 21.07 -3.46
N LEU A 73 8.45 20.01 -3.75
CA LEU A 73 8.20 19.14 -4.90
C LEU A 73 6.87 18.38 -4.77
N ILE A 74 6.57 17.85 -3.58
CA ILE A 74 5.30 17.17 -3.32
C ILE A 74 4.13 18.15 -3.45
N ASP A 75 4.22 19.32 -2.82
CA ASP A 75 3.18 20.36 -2.93
C ASP A 75 2.94 20.74 -4.39
N SER A 76 4.00 20.90 -5.17
CA SER A 76 3.90 21.20 -6.59
C SER A 76 3.19 20.10 -7.37
N LEU A 77 3.45 18.83 -7.03
CA LEU A 77 2.79 17.67 -7.64
C LEU A 77 1.31 17.59 -7.23
N GLU A 78 1.00 17.76 -5.94
CA GLU A 78 -0.37 17.79 -5.41
C GLU A 78 -1.20 18.86 -6.12
N GLN A 79 -0.70 20.10 -6.17
CA GLN A 79 -1.36 21.20 -6.88
C GLN A 79 -1.47 20.94 -8.39
N GLY A 80 -0.44 20.32 -8.99
CA GLY A 80 -0.45 19.92 -10.40
C GLY A 80 -1.57 18.93 -10.71
N ILE A 81 -1.72 17.88 -9.89
CA ILE A 81 -2.78 16.88 -10.04
C ILE A 81 -4.16 17.52 -9.88
N LEU A 82 -4.37 18.34 -8.84
CA LEU A 82 -5.64 19.02 -8.62
C LEU A 82 -6.00 19.97 -9.77
N LYS A 83 -5.01 20.69 -10.31
CA LYS A 83 -5.20 21.58 -11.47
C LYS A 83 -5.57 20.79 -12.72
N CYS A 84 -4.89 19.67 -12.98
CA CYS A 84 -5.21 18.78 -14.09
C CYS A 84 -6.62 18.21 -13.94
N ALA A 85 -7.00 17.73 -12.76
CA ALA A 85 -8.34 17.21 -12.49
C ALA A 85 -9.44 18.25 -12.73
N LYS A 86 -9.24 19.49 -12.26
CA LYS A 86 -10.15 20.61 -12.55
C LYS A 86 -10.29 20.88 -14.05
N THR A 87 -9.16 20.90 -14.76
CA THR A 87 -9.15 21.13 -16.21
C THR A 87 -9.86 20.00 -16.95
N LEU A 88 -9.63 18.74 -16.57
CA LEU A 88 -10.28 17.57 -17.17
C LEU A 88 -11.79 17.54 -16.88
N SER A 89 -12.22 17.85 -15.65
CA SER A 89 -13.64 17.96 -15.30
C SER A 89 -14.34 19.06 -16.12
N GLN A 90 -13.65 20.18 -16.38
CA GLN A 90 -14.17 21.24 -17.26
C GLN A 90 -14.27 20.79 -18.71
N LEU A 91 -13.21 20.19 -19.28
CA LEU A 91 -13.20 19.69 -20.65
C LEU A 91 -14.29 18.64 -20.88
N ARG A 92 -14.55 17.75 -19.91
CA ARG A 92 -15.62 16.76 -19.99
C ARG A 92 -17.01 17.40 -20.17
N LYS A 93 -17.24 18.58 -19.62
CA LYS A 93 -18.53 19.30 -19.73
C LYS A 93 -18.75 19.87 -21.13
N GLU A 94 -17.72 19.91 -21.98
CA GLU A 94 -17.88 20.26 -23.39
C GLU A 94 -18.55 19.11 -24.15
N GLU A 95 -19.69 19.39 -24.77
CA GLU A 95 -20.57 18.37 -25.36
C GLU A 95 -19.85 17.45 -26.37
N LEU A 96 -19.00 18.02 -27.23
CA LEU A 96 -18.22 17.26 -28.22
C LEU A 96 -17.16 16.36 -27.56
N VAL A 97 -16.52 16.82 -26.49
CA VAL A 97 -15.48 16.06 -25.79
C VAL A 97 -16.12 14.93 -25.00
N GLY A 98 -17.18 15.22 -24.24
CA GLY A 98 -17.93 14.22 -23.47
C GLY A 98 -18.47 13.10 -24.37
N LYS A 99 -19.10 13.46 -25.49
CA LYS A 99 -19.62 12.48 -26.44
C LYS A 99 -18.50 11.64 -27.09
N ASN A 100 -17.41 12.27 -27.52
CA ASN A 100 -16.27 11.53 -28.09
C ASN A 100 -15.64 10.56 -27.08
N LEU A 101 -15.58 10.92 -25.79
CA LEU A 101 -15.06 10.04 -24.74
C LEU A 101 -15.96 8.81 -24.54
N GLU A 102 -17.28 9.00 -24.52
CA GLU A 102 -18.27 7.92 -24.44
C GLU A 102 -18.21 7.00 -25.66
N ASP A 103 -18.13 7.58 -26.87
CA ASP A 103 -18.06 6.83 -28.12
C ASP A 103 -16.77 5.97 -28.22
N GLN A 104 -15.64 6.47 -27.69
CA GLN A 104 -14.35 5.76 -27.69
C GLN A 104 -14.23 4.72 -26.57
N ASN A 105 -15.02 4.84 -25.50
CA ASN A 105 -14.92 3.98 -24.31
C ASN A 105 -16.30 3.39 -23.95
N PRO A 106 -16.92 2.59 -24.85
CA PRO A 106 -18.20 1.98 -24.57
C PRO A 106 -18.11 0.98 -23.41
N SER A 107 -19.18 0.86 -22.63
CA SER A 107 -19.26 -0.09 -21.52
C SER A 107 -19.04 -1.52 -22.02
N ARG A 108 -18.25 -2.29 -21.27
CA ARG A 108 -17.91 -3.68 -21.60
C ARG A 108 -18.65 -4.66 -20.71
N ASP A 109 -19.11 -5.77 -21.26
CA ASP A 109 -19.67 -6.87 -20.48
C ASP A 109 -18.52 -7.60 -19.77
N TYR A 110 -18.54 -7.65 -18.43
CA TYR A 110 -17.45 -8.26 -17.64
C TYR A 110 -17.81 -9.68 -17.15
N VAL A 111 -19.09 -10.02 -17.13
CA VAL A 111 -19.54 -11.36 -16.73
C VAL A 111 -20.60 -11.83 -17.72
N SER A 112 -20.28 -12.86 -18.50
CA SER A 112 -21.26 -13.60 -19.30
C SER A 112 -21.32 -15.04 -18.79
N GLU A 113 -22.47 -15.46 -18.28
CA GLU A 113 -22.75 -16.88 -18.09
C GLU A 113 -23.06 -17.46 -19.46
N GLU A 114 -22.26 -18.42 -19.92
CA GLU A 114 -22.50 -19.11 -21.18
C GLU A 114 -23.07 -20.49 -20.87
N THR A 115 -24.36 -20.68 -21.18
CA THR A 115 -24.99 -21.99 -21.15
C THR A 115 -24.91 -22.59 -22.54
N VAL A 116 -24.19 -23.70 -22.67
CA VAL A 116 -24.10 -24.47 -23.92
C VAL A 116 -25.08 -25.62 -23.84
N GLU A 117 -26.15 -25.55 -24.62
CA GLU A 117 -27.08 -26.66 -24.79
C GLU A 117 -26.62 -27.52 -25.97
N ILE A 118 -26.33 -28.80 -25.69
CA ILE A 118 -25.99 -29.78 -26.71
C ILE A 118 -27.22 -30.65 -26.94
N THR A 119 -27.80 -30.56 -28.14
CA THR A 119 -28.95 -31.37 -28.56
C THR A 119 -28.58 -32.26 -29.74
N ALA A 120 -29.41 -33.27 -30.02
CA ALA A 120 -29.20 -34.18 -31.17
C ALA A 120 -29.20 -33.45 -32.53
N GLY A 121 -29.74 -32.23 -32.61
CA GLY A 121 -29.77 -31.39 -33.82
C GLY A 121 -28.64 -30.37 -33.93
N GLY A 122 -27.76 -30.25 -32.91
CA GLY A 122 -26.66 -29.28 -32.90
C GLY A 122 -26.36 -28.71 -31.53
N THR A 123 -25.33 -27.86 -31.47
CA THR A 123 -24.92 -27.12 -30.26
C THR A 123 -25.41 -25.68 -30.34
N THR A 124 -26.12 -25.22 -29.31
CA THR A 124 -26.58 -23.82 -29.16
C THR A 124 -25.97 -23.21 -27.92
N SER A 125 -25.31 -22.05 -28.07
CA SER A 125 -24.73 -21.29 -26.96
C SER A 125 -25.59 -20.09 -26.63
N LEU A 126 -26.05 -20.01 -25.38
CA LEU A 126 -26.77 -18.86 -24.81
C LEU A 126 -25.83 -18.10 -23.88
N LYS A 127 -25.52 -16.85 -24.23
CA LYS A 127 -24.76 -15.93 -23.38
C LYS A 127 -25.71 -15.04 -22.60
N ARG A 128 -25.66 -15.11 -21.27
CA ARG A 128 -26.37 -14.23 -20.35
C ARG A 128 -25.40 -13.21 -19.75
N ILE A 129 -25.59 -11.93 -20.05
CA ILE A 129 -24.82 -10.84 -19.47
C ILE A 129 -25.28 -10.64 -18.01
N ILE A 130 -24.35 -10.77 -17.06
CA ILE A 130 -24.59 -10.64 -15.62
C ILE A 130 -24.18 -9.24 -15.11
N GLY A 131 -23.31 -8.52 -15.81
CA GLY A 131 -22.92 -7.16 -15.44
C GLY A 131 -22.12 -6.42 -16.52
N LYS A 132 -22.20 -5.09 -16.47
CA LYS A 132 -21.44 -4.16 -17.32
C LYS A 132 -20.42 -3.39 -16.49
N SER A 133 -19.19 -3.30 -16.97
CA SER A 133 -18.18 -2.36 -16.46
C SER A 133 -18.18 -1.10 -17.30
N ASN A 134 -18.21 0.05 -16.64
CA ASN A 134 -18.04 1.35 -17.26
C ASN A 134 -16.76 2.00 -16.72
N ASP A 135 -15.62 1.55 -17.23
CA ASP A 135 -14.30 2.02 -16.79
C ASP A 135 -14.17 3.54 -16.94
N LEU A 136 -14.79 4.11 -17.98
CA LEU A 136 -14.84 5.55 -18.18
C LEU A 136 -15.56 6.26 -17.03
N GLU A 137 -16.72 5.76 -16.60
CA GLU A 137 -17.46 6.34 -15.48
C GLU A 137 -16.67 6.28 -14.17
N ILE A 138 -15.94 5.18 -13.93
CA ILE A 138 -15.04 5.06 -12.78
C ILE A 138 -13.97 6.15 -12.83
N VAL A 139 -13.27 6.31 -13.95
CA VAL A 139 -12.23 7.34 -14.10
C VAL A 139 -12.81 8.74 -13.99
N LEU A 140 -13.97 9.01 -14.61
CA LEU A 140 -14.63 10.31 -14.55
C LEU A 140 -15.08 10.64 -13.13
N SER A 141 -15.54 9.66 -12.34
CA SER A 141 -15.88 9.85 -10.94
C SER A 141 -14.65 10.23 -10.10
N GLN A 142 -13.49 9.64 -10.38
CA GLN A 142 -12.23 9.98 -9.71
C GLN A 142 -11.75 11.38 -10.08
N VAL A 143 -11.81 11.74 -11.38
CA VAL A 143 -11.47 13.08 -11.85
C VAL A 143 -12.40 14.13 -11.23
N GLU A 144 -13.70 13.85 -11.16
CA GLU A 144 -14.67 14.74 -10.54
C GLU A 144 -14.38 14.93 -9.05
N TYR A 145 -14.14 13.83 -8.32
CA TYR A 145 -13.74 13.89 -6.91
C TYR A 145 -12.49 14.77 -6.71
N LEU A 146 -11.42 14.48 -7.47
CA LEU A 146 -10.17 15.26 -7.39
C LEU A 146 -10.35 16.73 -7.78
N SER A 147 -11.32 17.05 -8.63
CA SER A 147 -11.60 18.44 -9.01
C SER A 147 -12.26 19.25 -7.90
N GLN A 148 -12.94 18.58 -6.96
CA GLN A 148 -13.72 19.18 -5.89
C GLN A 148 -12.93 19.35 -4.59
N ILE A 149 -11.93 18.50 -4.35
CA ILE A 149 -11.09 18.61 -3.14
C ILE A 149 -10.07 19.75 -3.27
N SER A 150 -9.72 20.34 -2.13
CA SER A 150 -8.70 21.40 -2.03
C SER A 150 -7.33 20.88 -1.58
N ASP A 151 -7.31 19.67 -1.02
CA ASP A 151 -6.14 19.06 -0.42
C ASP A 151 -6.04 17.60 -0.89
N LEU A 152 -4.83 17.18 -1.24
CA LEU A 152 -4.51 15.84 -1.73
C LEU A 152 -3.21 15.39 -1.05
N PRO A 153 -3.28 14.83 0.16
CA PRO A 153 -2.06 14.40 0.86
C PRO A 153 -1.47 13.19 0.14
N LEU A 154 -0.36 13.40 -0.60
CA LEU A 154 0.37 12.29 -1.24
C LEU A 154 1.31 11.56 -0.27
N VAL A 155 1.61 12.19 0.86
CA VAL A 155 2.43 11.61 1.93
C VAL A 155 1.66 11.67 3.24
N ASN A 156 1.50 10.51 3.87
CA ASN A 156 1.04 10.42 5.25
C ASN A 156 2.21 9.98 6.11
N SER A 157 2.73 10.90 6.93
CA SER A 157 3.81 10.61 7.85
C SER A 157 3.47 9.52 8.87
N SER A 158 2.17 9.35 9.16
CA SER A 158 1.63 8.29 10.02
C SER A 158 1.80 6.89 9.42
N ASP A 159 1.98 6.74 8.10
CA ASP A 159 2.19 5.43 7.48
C ASP A 159 3.56 4.83 7.83
N TYR A 160 4.52 5.69 8.21
CA TYR A 160 5.89 5.28 8.52
C TYR A 160 6.13 5.02 10.02
N PHE A 161 5.41 5.74 10.88
CA PHE A 161 5.63 5.73 12.34
C PHE A 161 4.36 5.57 13.16
N GLY A 162 3.20 5.45 12.52
CA GLY A 162 1.96 5.12 13.21
C GLY A 162 2.03 3.71 13.79
N PRO A 163 1.38 3.46 14.93
CA PRO A 163 1.27 2.11 15.45
C PRO A 163 0.60 1.23 14.40
N VAL A 164 1.33 0.25 13.87
CA VAL A 164 0.75 -0.80 13.06
C VAL A 164 -0.15 -1.58 14.01
N GLN A 165 -1.46 -1.55 13.78
CA GLN A 165 -2.39 -2.35 14.56
C GLN A 165 -2.07 -3.82 14.29
N GLU A 166 -1.33 -4.45 15.21
CA GLU A 166 -1.01 -5.86 15.13
C GLU A 166 -2.30 -6.65 15.31
N PHE A 167 -2.82 -7.21 14.21
CA PHE A 167 -3.91 -8.16 14.29
C PHE A 167 -3.38 -9.47 14.86
N SER A 168 -3.47 -9.64 16.18
CA SER A 168 -3.33 -10.96 16.79
C SER A 168 -4.47 -11.84 16.26
N LYS A 169 -4.09 -12.91 15.54
CA LYS A 169 -5.01 -14.00 15.21
C LYS A 169 -5.14 -14.86 16.46
N ASP A 170 -6.29 -14.82 17.11
CA ASP A 170 -6.66 -15.84 18.09
C ASP A 170 -6.73 -17.22 17.41
N VAL A 171 -6.59 -18.27 18.21
CA VAL A 171 -6.52 -19.69 17.79
C VAL A 171 -7.72 -20.14 16.93
N ASP A 172 -8.81 -19.37 16.91
CA ASP A 172 -10.03 -19.60 16.11
C ASP A 172 -10.22 -18.64 14.91
N GLY A 173 -9.20 -17.86 14.52
CA GLY A 173 -9.23 -17.07 13.29
C GLY A 173 -10.16 -15.84 13.30
N LYS A 174 -10.71 -15.45 14.45
CA LYS A 174 -11.37 -14.14 14.63
C LYS A 174 -10.33 -13.06 14.98
N LYS A 175 -10.43 -11.93 14.28
CA LYS A 175 -9.61 -10.73 14.55
C LYS A 175 -10.11 -10.08 15.84
N SER A 176 -9.24 -9.95 16.83
CA SER A 176 -9.50 -9.22 18.06
C SER A 176 -8.62 -7.97 18.06
N ASN A 177 -9.20 -6.79 18.27
CA ASN A 177 -8.44 -5.54 18.39
C ASN A 177 -7.75 -5.51 19.76
N VAL A 178 -6.42 -5.46 19.77
CA VAL A 178 -5.68 -5.04 20.97
C VAL A 178 -5.63 -3.51 20.94
N VAL A 179 -6.28 -2.88 21.92
CA VAL A 179 -6.12 -1.46 22.22
C VAL A 179 -5.27 -1.42 23.49
N ASP A 180 -3.99 -1.12 23.35
CA ASP A 180 -3.14 -0.83 24.50
C ASP A 180 -3.32 0.64 24.90
N LEU A 181 -3.60 0.85 26.19
CA LEU A 181 -3.70 2.15 26.89
C LEU A 181 -2.31 2.68 27.26
#